data_AF-A0A5A7PHV9-F1
#
_entry.id   AF-A0A5A7PHV9-F1
#
_cell.length_a   1.000
_cell.length_b   1.000
_cell.length_c   1.000
_cell.angle_alpha   90.00
_cell.angle_beta   90.00
_cell.angle_gamma   90.00
#
_symmetry.space_group_name_H-M   'P 1'
#
loop_
_entity.id
_entity.type
_entity.pdbx_description
1 polymer ?
#
loop_
_entity_poly.entity_id
_entity_poly.type
_entity_poly.pdbx_seq_one_letter_code
_entity_poly.pdbx_strand_id
1 'polypeptide(L)'
;MSTIENSRPNSGAVREGQVEEKKLGSTVSVHKLFSFADSMDKFLMTVGTIAAICNRLAQPLMTLIFGELIDVFGRAEGKHIIVHEVSKVVLEYVYLALGCGAEAFLKVACWMITGERQSARIRNLYLKAILQDIAYFDVEVSAGEVIGRMSGDTILIQDAIGEKVGKFVQVIACFTGGFVIAFAKGWRLTTVAPFSAQERIVETYKKKCKRLSKNGVKQGLVSGMGFGFSIFLLYSVYATSFYAGARLVRDGKATTSDVFRVYYALTMGGNATEAEIIEAAKLANAHQFISGLQQGYDTVVGERVVQLSGGQKQRLAIARAIVKSPKILLLDEATSALDVVSEKIVEEALDKVMVNRTTIIVAHILKNGSIVEKGNHNALIDIKHGFYSSLVKIHSNALS
;
A
#
# COMPACT_ATOMS: atom_id res chain seq x y z
N MET A 1 49.07 -53.16 -36.67
CA MET A 1 49.79 -53.19 -35.38
C MET A 1 48.74 -53.04 -34.29
N SER A 2 48.47 -54.16 -33.61
CA SER A 2 47.57 -54.39 -32.47
C SER A 2 47.81 -53.38 -31.33
N THR A 3 46.79 -52.93 -30.59
CA THR A 3 46.15 -53.62 -29.44
C THR A 3 44.74 -53.05 -29.20
N ILE A 4 43.64 -53.83 -29.26
CA ILE A 4 42.97 -54.63 -28.18
C ILE A 4 42.63 -53.76 -26.95
N GLU A 5 41.43 -53.18 -26.87
CA GLU A 5 40.17 -53.73 -26.30
C GLU A 5 40.06 -53.51 -24.77
N ASN A 6 39.12 -52.65 -24.34
CA ASN A 6 38.28 -53.01 -23.19
C ASN A 6 36.95 -52.25 -23.23
N SER A 7 35.90 -53.00 -23.52
CA SER A 7 34.49 -52.62 -23.47
C SER A 7 33.87 -53.08 -22.15
N ARG A 8 33.07 -52.20 -21.50
CA ARG A 8 31.72 -52.48 -20.95
C ARG A 8 31.14 -51.26 -20.21
N PRO A 9 29.80 -51.17 -20.02
CA PRO A 9 29.05 -49.95 -20.30
C PRO A 9 28.27 -49.40 -19.09
N ASN A 10 27.51 -48.33 -19.36
CA ASN A 10 26.24 -47.97 -18.71
C ASN A 10 26.31 -47.04 -17.48
N SER A 11 25.90 -45.79 -17.66
CA SER A 11 24.68 -45.28 -17.04
C SER A 11 24.27 -43.96 -17.68
N GLY A 12 22.99 -43.84 -18.02
CA GLY A 12 22.43 -42.66 -18.67
C GLY A 12 22.49 -41.45 -17.76
N ALA A 13 23.24 -40.43 -18.20
CA ALA A 13 23.02 -39.06 -17.74
C ALA A 13 21.88 -38.48 -18.58
N VAL A 14 20.72 -38.38 -17.92
CA VAL A 14 19.54 -37.63 -18.37
C VAL A 14 20.01 -36.24 -18.82
N ARG A 15 19.69 -35.88 -20.07
CA ARG A 15 19.85 -34.51 -20.57
C ARG A 15 18.97 -33.60 -19.72
N GLU A 16 19.59 -32.87 -18.79
CA GLU A 16 18.98 -31.70 -18.18
C GLU A 16 18.60 -30.75 -19.31
N GLY A 17 17.28 -30.55 -19.48
CA GLY A 17 16.75 -29.53 -20.36
C GLY A 17 17.30 -28.18 -19.88
N GLN A 18 18.04 -27.51 -20.76
CA GLN A 18 18.39 -26.12 -20.58
C GLN A 18 17.09 -25.32 -20.43
N VAL A 19 16.80 -24.89 -19.21
CA VAL A 19 15.86 -23.81 -18.94
C VAL A 19 16.49 -22.57 -19.56
N GLU A 20 15.96 -22.12 -20.70
CA GLU A 20 16.32 -20.84 -21.27
C GLU A 20 16.10 -19.74 -20.22
N GLU A 21 17.18 -19.09 -19.80
CA GLU A 21 17.12 -17.84 -19.06
C GLU A 21 16.34 -16.81 -19.88
N LYS A 22 15.08 -16.53 -19.48
CA LYS A 22 14.31 -15.39 -19.97
C LYS A 22 15.14 -14.12 -19.78
N LYS A 23 15.62 -13.54 -20.89
CA LYS A 23 16.31 -12.24 -20.93
C LYS A 23 15.57 -11.19 -20.10
N LEU A 24 16.19 -10.76 -19.02
CA LEU A 24 15.71 -9.68 -18.17
C LEU A 24 15.88 -8.33 -18.89
N GLY A 25 14.76 -7.67 -19.19
CA GLY A 25 14.66 -6.22 -19.23
C GLY A 25 14.92 -5.52 -20.57
N SER A 26 13.93 -5.50 -21.46
CA SER A 26 13.84 -4.40 -22.44
C SER A 26 13.53 -3.11 -21.66
N THR A 27 14.51 -2.21 -21.55
CA THR A 27 14.28 -0.90 -20.93
C THR A 27 13.30 -0.11 -21.78
N VAL A 28 12.23 0.35 -21.16
CA VAL A 28 11.21 1.16 -21.85
C VAL A 28 11.71 2.59 -21.90
N SER A 29 11.69 3.20 -23.09
CA SER A 29 12.04 4.61 -23.26
C SER A 29 11.14 5.51 -22.42
N VAL A 30 11.72 6.53 -21.77
CA VAL A 30 11.02 7.51 -20.92
C VAL A 30 9.87 8.19 -21.66
N HIS A 31 9.96 8.37 -22.98
CA HIS A 31 8.87 8.96 -23.77
C HIS A 31 7.61 8.11 -23.81
N LYS A 32 7.75 6.77 -23.76
CA LYS A 32 6.59 5.86 -23.70
C LYS A 32 5.85 5.97 -22.38
N LEU A 33 6.48 6.47 -21.31
CA LEU A 33 5.82 6.73 -20.03
C LEU A 33 4.67 7.74 -20.17
N PHE A 34 4.80 8.71 -21.07
CA PHE A 34 3.81 9.74 -21.34
C PHE A 34 2.87 9.42 -22.51
N SER A 35 2.98 8.22 -23.10
CA SER A 35 2.16 7.83 -24.26
C SER A 35 0.66 7.71 -23.94
N PHE A 36 0.31 7.60 -22.65
CA PHE A 36 -1.07 7.49 -22.16
C PHE A 36 -1.72 8.84 -21.82
N ALA A 37 -1.02 9.96 -22.04
CA ALA A 37 -1.51 11.31 -21.75
C ALA A 37 -2.59 11.76 -22.73
N ASP A 38 -3.74 12.21 -22.21
CA ASP A 38 -4.79 12.84 -23.01
C ASP A 38 -4.50 14.34 -23.27
N SER A 39 -5.39 14.99 -24.02
CA SER A 39 -5.27 16.41 -24.34
C SER A 39 -5.31 17.31 -23.10
N MET A 40 -6.04 16.91 -22.04
CA MET A 40 -6.08 17.65 -20.77
C MET A 40 -4.78 17.45 -19.98
N ASP A 41 -4.23 16.23 -19.96
CA ASP A 41 -2.96 15.90 -19.33
C ASP A 41 -1.81 16.68 -19.98
N LYS A 42 -1.82 16.82 -21.32
CA LYS A 42 -0.86 17.66 -22.05
C LYS A 42 -0.99 19.13 -21.66
N PHE A 43 -2.22 19.66 -21.57
CA PHE A 43 -2.44 21.03 -21.13
C PHE A 43 -1.91 21.24 -19.70
N LEU A 44 -2.29 20.38 -18.75
CA LEU A 44 -1.84 20.44 -17.37
C LEU A 44 -0.31 20.34 -17.26
N MET A 45 0.33 19.46 -18.01
CA MET A 45 1.79 19.35 -18.06
C MET A 45 2.45 20.64 -18.54
N THR A 46 1.92 21.27 -19.59
CA THR A 46 2.49 22.54 -20.09
C THR A 46 2.38 23.65 -19.05
N VAL A 47 1.20 23.81 -18.44
CA VAL A 47 0.96 24.78 -17.38
C VAL A 47 1.86 24.52 -16.16
N GLY A 48 1.95 23.26 -15.73
CA GLY A 48 2.79 22.84 -14.61
C GLY A 48 4.29 23.02 -14.87
N THR A 49 4.74 22.86 -16.12
CA THR A 49 6.14 23.08 -16.53
C THR A 49 6.48 24.58 -16.49
N ILE A 50 5.60 25.44 -17.02
CA ILE A 50 5.78 26.89 -16.97
C ILE A 50 5.86 27.36 -15.51
N ALA A 51 4.92 26.92 -14.67
CA ALA A 51 4.93 27.25 -13.25
C ALA A 51 6.18 26.72 -12.52
N ALA A 52 6.70 25.53 -12.89
CA ALA A 52 7.94 25.00 -12.33
C ALA A 52 9.15 25.87 -12.64
N ILE A 53 9.21 26.42 -13.85
CA ILE A 53 10.29 27.32 -14.30
C ILE A 53 10.19 28.66 -13.55
N CYS A 54 9.02 29.31 -13.56
CA CYS A 54 8.81 30.61 -12.91
C CYS A 54 9.11 30.54 -11.40
N ASN A 55 8.58 29.53 -10.72
CA ASN A 55 8.78 29.33 -9.28
C ASN A 55 10.25 29.26 -8.90
N ARG A 56 11.11 28.76 -9.81
CA ARG A 56 12.53 28.62 -9.53
C ARG A 56 13.36 29.82 -9.92
N LEU A 57 12.98 30.53 -10.98
CA LEU A 57 13.60 31.80 -11.36
C LEU A 57 13.33 32.92 -10.34
N ALA A 58 12.27 32.79 -9.54
CA ALA A 58 12.01 33.70 -8.42
C ALA A 58 13.14 33.72 -7.37
N GLN A 59 13.90 32.63 -7.21
CA GLN A 59 15.00 32.58 -6.24
C GLN A 59 16.23 33.43 -6.66
N PRO A 60 16.71 33.37 -7.92
CA PRO A 60 17.65 34.36 -8.44
C PRO A 60 17.12 35.80 -8.40
N LEU A 61 15.86 36.03 -8.76
CA LEU A 61 15.24 37.36 -8.72
C LEU A 61 15.27 37.95 -7.30
N MET A 62 14.98 37.14 -6.28
CA MET A 62 15.09 37.52 -4.87
C MET A 62 16.51 37.99 -4.50
N THR A 63 17.54 37.40 -5.11
CA THR A 63 18.93 37.81 -4.88
C THR A 63 19.24 39.17 -5.49
N LEU A 64 18.61 39.51 -6.63
CA LEU A 64 18.76 40.83 -7.27
C LEU A 64 18.08 41.93 -6.46
N ILE A 65 16.83 41.69 -6.03
CA ILE A 65 16.08 42.62 -5.16
C ILE A 65 16.82 42.84 -3.84
N PHE A 66 17.43 41.78 -3.28
CA PHE A 66 18.29 41.90 -2.10
C PHE A 66 19.52 42.79 -2.34
N GLY A 67 20.10 42.73 -3.54
CA GLY A 67 21.21 43.60 -3.93
C GLY A 67 20.82 45.07 -3.92
N GLU A 68 19.64 45.41 -4.43
CA GLU A 68 19.10 46.78 -4.39
C GLU A 68 18.85 47.25 -2.95
N LEU A 69 18.38 46.36 -2.07
CA LEU A 69 18.24 46.66 -0.64
C LEU A 69 19.59 47.05 -0.01
N ILE A 70 20.67 46.31 -0.31
CA ILE A 70 22.02 46.61 0.19
C ILE A 70 22.49 47.98 -0.31
N ASP A 71 22.26 48.28 -1.58
CA ASP A 71 22.63 49.57 -2.20
C ASP A 71 21.90 50.75 -1.55
N VAL A 72 20.60 50.59 -1.23
CA VAL A 72 19.80 51.59 -0.50
C VAL A 72 20.40 51.86 0.89
N PHE A 73 20.78 50.82 1.63
CA PHE A 73 21.46 50.98 2.92
C PHE A 73 22.87 51.59 2.78
N GLY A 74 23.55 51.36 1.66
CA GLY A 74 24.90 51.87 1.41
C GLY A 74 24.97 53.35 1.00
N ARG A 75 23.90 53.92 0.42
CA ARG A 75 23.90 55.29 -0.11
C ARG A 75 23.15 56.31 0.73
N ALA A 76 22.40 55.87 1.75
CA ALA A 76 21.41 56.74 2.38
C ALA A 76 21.93 57.53 3.59
N GLU A 77 22.14 58.83 3.39
CA GLU A 77 22.33 59.82 4.45
C GLU A 77 20.98 60.44 4.84
N GLY A 78 20.16 59.72 5.63
CA GLY A 78 18.92 60.29 6.19
C GLY A 78 17.85 59.27 6.61
N LYS A 79 17.39 59.34 7.87
CA LYS A 79 16.44 58.38 8.47
C LYS A 79 15.12 58.21 7.71
N HIS A 80 14.53 59.29 7.18
CA HIS A 80 13.21 59.23 6.53
C HIS A 80 13.25 58.65 5.11
N ILE A 81 14.33 58.87 4.36
CA ILE A 81 14.50 58.38 2.98
C ILE A 81 14.72 56.85 2.99
N ILE A 82 15.47 56.36 3.98
CA ILE A 82 15.73 54.91 4.15
C ILE A 82 14.43 54.14 4.35
N VAL A 83 13.51 54.63 5.20
CA VAL A 83 12.28 53.90 5.52
C VAL A 83 11.38 53.77 4.29
N HIS A 84 11.22 54.83 3.50
CA HIS A 84 10.40 54.81 2.30
C HIS A 84 10.94 53.85 1.23
N GLU A 85 12.24 53.90 0.94
CA GLU A 85 12.88 53.03 -0.05
C GLU A 85 12.87 51.56 0.40
N VAL A 86 13.12 51.30 1.69
CA VAL A 86 13.02 49.94 2.24
C VAL A 86 11.59 49.41 2.18
N SER A 87 10.58 50.24 2.46
CA SER A 87 9.16 49.85 2.34
C SER A 87 8.79 49.42 0.92
N LYS A 88 9.31 50.11 -0.11
CA LYS A 88 9.09 49.73 -1.51
C LYS A 88 9.69 48.37 -1.83
N VAL A 89 10.94 48.13 -1.43
CA VAL A 89 11.60 46.83 -1.63
C VAL A 89 10.87 45.70 -0.88
N VAL A 90 10.43 45.95 0.35
CA VAL A 90 9.64 44.98 1.12
C VAL A 90 8.31 44.64 0.42
N LEU A 91 7.66 45.62 -0.22
CA LEU A 91 6.44 45.38 -0.99
C LEU A 91 6.70 44.45 -2.19
N GLU A 92 7.83 44.62 -2.89
CA GLU A 92 8.25 43.72 -3.97
C GLU A 92 8.51 42.29 -3.48
N TYR A 93 9.09 42.12 -2.29
CA TYR A 93 9.22 40.81 -1.64
C TYR A 93 7.87 40.16 -1.34
N VAL A 94 6.88 40.94 -0.89
CA VAL A 94 5.52 40.44 -0.63
C VAL A 94 4.86 39.96 -1.91
N TYR A 95 4.94 40.74 -3.01
CA TYR A 95 4.42 40.32 -4.30
C TYR A 95 5.12 39.07 -4.85
N LEU A 96 6.45 39.00 -4.70
CA LEU A 96 7.22 37.84 -5.10
C LEU A 96 6.82 36.60 -4.30
N ALA A 97 6.58 36.73 -2.98
CA ALA A 97 6.15 35.63 -2.13
C ALA A 97 4.76 35.11 -2.50
N LEU A 98 3.81 36.02 -2.78
CA LEU A 98 2.47 35.66 -3.25
C LEU A 98 2.53 34.94 -4.61
N GLY A 99 3.34 35.45 -5.54
CA GLY A 99 3.60 34.80 -6.84
C GLY A 99 4.20 33.40 -6.67
N CYS A 100 5.26 33.28 -5.85
CA CYS A 100 5.89 31.99 -5.55
C CYS A 100 4.90 30.98 -4.96
N GLY A 101 4.02 31.42 -4.05
CA GLY A 101 3.00 30.57 -3.45
C GLY A 101 2.00 30.06 -4.48
N ALA A 102 1.48 30.95 -5.34
CA ALA A 102 0.54 30.60 -6.40
C ALA A 102 1.17 29.65 -7.43
N GLU A 103 2.40 29.93 -7.86
CA GLU A 103 3.13 29.08 -8.82
C GLU A 103 3.49 27.72 -8.23
N ALA A 104 3.88 27.66 -6.95
CA ALA A 104 4.16 26.40 -6.27
C ALA A 104 2.91 25.52 -6.19
N PHE A 105 1.77 26.12 -5.86
CA PHE A 105 0.48 25.43 -5.84
C PHE A 105 0.11 24.91 -7.24
N LEU A 106 0.14 25.78 -8.26
CA LEU A 106 -0.20 25.43 -9.63
C LEU A 106 0.69 24.29 -10.16
N LYS A 107 2.00 24.38 -9.92
CA LYS A 107 2.97 23.34 -10.28
C LYS A 107 2.60 21.98 -9.67
N VAL A 108 2.44 21.93 -8.34
CA VAL A 108 2.17 20.66 -7.64
C VAL A 108 0.81 20.09 -8.05
N ALA A 109 -0.22 20.94 -8.13
CA ALA A 109 -1.56 20.53 -8.54
C ALA A 109 -1.56 19.94 -9.96
N CYS A 110 -0.99 20.65 -10.94
CA CYS A 110 -0.97 20.21 -12.34
C CYS A 110 -0.23 18.88 -12.55
N TRP A 111 0.95 18.73 -11.94
CA TRP A 111 1.73 17.49 -12.07
C TRP A 111 1.10 16.32 -11.32
N MET A 112 0.58 16.54 -10.10
CA MET A 112 -0.04 15.47 -9.31
C MET A 112 -1.34 14.98 -9.92
N ILE A 113 -2.20 15.90 -10.42
CA ILE A 113 -3.43 15.53 -11.14
C ILE A 113 -3.10 14.73 -12.41
N THR A 114 -2.07 15.13 -13.16
CA THR A 114 -1.67 14.40 -14.37
C THR A 114 -1.13 13.00 -14.05
N GLY A 115 -0.34 12.86 -12.99
CA GLY A 115 0.16 11.57 -12.52
C GLY A 115 -0.97 10.61 -12.13
N GLU A 116 -1.95 11.09 -11.37
CA GLU A 116 -3.14 10.33 -10.97
C GLU A 116 -3.98 9.90 -12.19
N ARG A 117 -4.27 10.83 -13.10
CA ARG A 117 -5.07 10.55 -14.30
C ARG A 117 -4.42 9.51 -15.20
N GLN A 118 -3.12 9.64 -15.48
CA GLN A 118 -2.40 8.68 -16.32
C GLN A 118 -2.25 7.32 -15.63
N SER A 119 -1.96 7.29 -14.33
CA SER A 119 -1.90 6.04 -13.55
C SER A 119 -3.24 5.30 -13.56
N ALA A 120 -4.35 6.00 -13.34
CA ALA A 120 -5.69 5.42 -13.41
C ALA A 120 -6.02 4.88 -14.82
N ARG A 121 -5.62 5.59 -15.88
CA ARG A 121 -5.81 5.13 -17.26
C ARG A 121 -4.98 3.87 -17.56
N ILE A 122 -3.72 3.84 -17.15
CA ILE A 122 -2.85 2.67 -17.29
C ILE A 122 -3.47 1.47 -16.57
N ARG A 123 -3.95 1.67 -15.33
CA ARG A 123 -4.64 0.62 -14.56
C ARG A 123 -5.86 0.09 -15.31
N ASN A 124 -6.73 0.95 -15.80
CA ASN A 124 -7.93 0.52 -16.55
C ASN A 124 -7.59 -0.22 -17.85
N LEU A 125 -6.60 0.25 -18.61
CA LEU A 125 -6.16 -0.40 -19.85
C LEU A 125 -5.51 -1.75 -19.57
N TYR A 126 -4.69 -1.84 -18.54
CA TYR A 126 -4.08 -3.09 -18.10
C TYR A 126 -5.14 -4.11 -17.70
N LEU A 127 -6.14 -3.70 -16.90
CA LEU A 127 -7.26 -4.59 -16.52
C LEU A 127 -8.01 -5.09 -17.75
N LYS A 128 -8.33 -4.18 -18.68
CA LYS A 128 -9.07 -4.52 -19.89
C LYS A 128 -8.29 -5.48 -20.80
N ALA A 129 -6.98 -5.28 -20.95
CA ALA A 129 -6.12 -6.15 -21.73
C ALA A 129 -6.03 -7.55 -21.13
N ILE A 130 -5.95 -7.64 -19.80
CA ILE A 130 -5.89 -8.91 -19.08
C ILE A 130 -7.21 -9.67 -19.16
N LEU A 131 -8.35 -9.00 -18.98
CA LEU A 131 -9.68 -9.64 -19.05
C LEU A 131 -10.05 -10.16 -20.45
N GLN A 132 -9.35 -9.73 -21.51
CA GLN A 132 -9.62 -10.17 -22.87
C GLN A 132 -9.02 -11.54 -23.20
N ASP A 133 -8.04 -12.01 -22.43
CA ASP A 133 -7.36 -13.27 -22.71
C ASP A 133 -7.53 -14.23 -21.52
N ILE A 134 -8.63 -14.97 -21.52
CA ILE A 134 -8.92 -15.97 -20.48
C ILE A 134 -7.84 -17.07 -20.46
N ALA A 135 -7.24 -17.38 -21.63
CA ALA A 135 -6.14 -18.35 -21.74
C ALA A 135 -4.84 -17.87 -21.06
N TYR A 136 -4.65 -16.56 -20.88
CA TYR A 136 -3.50 -15.99 -20.18
C TYR A 136 -3.55 -16.25 -18.66
N PHE A 137 -4.76 -16.30 -18.09
CA PHE A 137 -4.98 -16.60 -16.67
C PHE A 137 -4.78 -18.07 -16.30
N ASP A 138 -4.89 -18.98 -17.27
CA ASP A 138 -4.74 -20.41 -17.03
C ASP A 138 -3.27 -20.87 -17.01
N VAL A 139 -2.33 -20.06 -17.51
CA VAL A 139 -0.94 -20.50 -17.74
C VAL A 139 0.14 -19.62 -17.09
N GLU A 140 0.03 -18.29 -17.08
CA GLU A 140 1.20 -17.44 -16.80
C GLU A 140 1.13 -16.55 -15.53
N VAL A 141 -0.06 -16.23 -15.00
CA VAL A 141 -0.16 -15.25 -13.90
C VAL A 141 -1.27 -15.58 -12.91
N SER A 142 -0.94 -15.74 -11.62
CA SER A 142 -1.96 -15.88 -10.58
C SER A 142 -2.64 -14.54 -10.30
N ALA A 143 -3.93 -14.58 -9.97
CA ALA A 143 -4.74 -13.37 -9.74
C ALA A 143 -4.12 -12.42 -8.70
N GLY A 144 -3.35 -12.94 -7.74
CA GLY A 144 -2.62 -12.16 -6.74
C GLY A 144 -1.45 -11.35 -7.33
N GLU A 145 -0.73 -11.87 -8.32
CA GLU A 145 0.35 -11.15 -9.00
C GLU A 145 -0.20 -10.00 -9.87
N VAL A 146 -1.34 -10.19 -10.52
CA VAL A 146 -2.04 -9.12 -11.26
C VAL A 146 -2.40 -7.95 -10.35
N ILE A 147 -2.98 -8.23 -9.17
CA ILE A 147 -3.36 -7.22 -8.19
C ILE A 147 -2.13 -6.52 -7.61
N GLY A 148 -1.07 -7.27 -7.34
CA GLY A 148 0.21 -6.75 -6.84
C GLY A 148 0.86 -5.78 -7.81
N ARG A 149 0.96 -6.14 -9.09
CA ARG A 149 1.51 -5.25 -10.14
C ARG A 149 0.62 -4.04 -10.39
N MET A 150 -0.70 -4.21 -10.34
CA MET A 150 -1.63 -3.08 -10.44
C MET A 150 -1.50 -2.08 -9.30
N SER A 151 -1.32 -2.55 -8.06
CA SER A 151 -1.30 -1.67 -6.89
C SER A 151 0.11 -1.10 -6.66
N GLY A 152 1.16 -1.89 -6.85
CA GLY A 152 2.54 -1.48 -6.64
C GLY A 152 3.14 -0.69 -7.80
N ASP A 153 3.19 -1.28 -8.99
CA ASP A 153 3.94 -0.68 -10.12
C ASP A 153 3.29 0.61 -10.62
N THR A 154 1.95 0.72 -10.54
CA THR A 154 1.25 1.96 -10.96
C THR A 154 1.49 3.12 -10.01
N ILE A 155 1.69 2.87 -8.70
CA ILE A 155 2.06 3.92 -7.73
C ILE A 155 3.46 4.45 -8.04
N LEU A 156 4.41 3.58 -8.43
CA LEU A 156 5.75 4.01 -8.82
C LEU A 156 5.72 4.88 -10.09
N ILE A 157 4.92 4.50 -11.08
CA ILE A 157 4.69 5.30 -12.29
C ILE A 157 4.07 6.66 -11.94
N GLN A 158 3.10 6.67 -11.03
CA GLN A 158 2.46 7.88 -10.55
C GLN A 158 3.43 8.83 -9.85
N ASP A 159 4.28 8.33 -8.94
CA ASP A 159 5.29 9.16 -8.25
C ASP A 159 6.33 9.72 -9.26
N ALA A 160 6.74 8.89 -10.21
CA ALA A 160 7.67 9.30 -11.26
C ALA A 160 7.11 10.47 -12.11
N ILE A 161 5.90 10.32 -12.64
CA ILE A 161 5.25 11.34 -13.48
C ILE A 161 4.84 12.56 -12.64
N GLY A 162 4.19 12.33 -11.50
CA GLY A 162 3.52 13.37 -10.74
C GLY A 162 4.42 14.20 -9.81
N GLU A 163 5.52 13.64 -9.33
CA GLU A 163 6.41 14.34 -8.39
C GLU A 163 7.80 14.58 -8.99
N LYS A 164 8.45 13.54 -9.53
CA LYS A 164 9.87 13.60 -9.88
C LYS A 164 10.13 14.45 -11.12
N VAL A 165 9.31 14.33 -12.15
CA VAL A 165 9.50 15.06 -13.42
C VAL A 165 9.39 16.57 -13.20
N GLY A 166 8.38 17.03 -12.46
CA GLY A 166 8.23 18.45 -12.12
C GLY A 166 9.43 19.00 -11.32
N LYS A 167 9.97 18.22 -10.37
CA LYS A 167 11.19 18.59 -9.63
C LYS A 167 12.42 18.62 -10.54
N PHE A 168 12.54 17.69 -11.48
CA PHE A 168 13.66 17.63 -12.42
C PHE A 168 13.71 18.86 -13.33
N VAL A 169 12.57 19.23 -13.93
CA VAL A 169 12.42 20.47 -14.73
C VAL A 169 12.83 21.69 -13.91
N GLN A 170 12.37 21.77 -12.66
CA GLN A 170 12.69 22.86 -11.75
C GLN A 170 14.20 22.99 -11.51
N VAL A 171 14.90 21.88 -11.26
CA VAL A 171 16.36 21.90 -11.00
C VAL A 171 17.13 22.37 -12.23
N ILE A 172 16.75 21.92 -13.44
CA ILE A 172 17.37 22.36 -14.69
C ILE A 172 17.12 23.86 -14.93
N ALA A 173 15.90 24.32 -14.71
CA ALA A 173 15.54 25.74 -14.83
C ALA A 173 16.33 26.61 -13.84
N CYS A 174 16.55 26.13 -12.61
CA CYS A 174 17.38 26.80 -11.61
C CYS A 174 18.82 26.94 -12.08
N PHE A 175 19.38 25.84 -12.58
CA PHE A 175 20.77 25.79 -13.00
C PHE A 175 20.99 26.74 -14.18
N THR A 176 20.20 26.60 -15.23
CA THR A 176 20.31 27.44 -16.43
C THR A 176 20.01 28.91 -16.13
N GLY A 177 18.92 29.22 -15.43
CA GLY A 177 18.54 30.59 -15.09
C GLY A 177 19.54 31.29 -14.16
N GLY A 178 20.05 30.57 -13.16
CA GLY A 178 21.08 31.08 -12.26
C GLY A 178 22.39 31.41 -12.98
N PHE A 179 22.82 30.55 -13.91
CA PHE A 179 23.98 30.80 -14.75
C PHE A 179 23.77 32.01 -15.67
N VAL A 180 22.63 32.12 -16.35
CA VAL A 180 22.33 33.25 -17.24
C VAL A 180 22.38 34.58 -16.49
N ILE A 181 21.74 34.66 -15.31
CA ILE A 181 21.74 35.90 -14.50
C ILE A 181 23.13 36.24 -13.99
N ALA A 182 23.91 35.23 -13.55
CA ALA A 182 25.26 35.44 -13.06
C ALA A 182 26.19 35.99 -14.16
N PHE A 183 26.19 35.36 -15.34
CA PHE A 183 26.99 35.81 -16.48
C PHE A 183 26.55 37.20 -16.99
N ALA A 184 25.25 37.50 -16.96
CA ALA A 184 24.73 38.80 -17.36
C ALA A 184 25.16 39.94 -16.41
N LYS A 185 25.21 39.69 -15.09
CA LYS A 185 25.59 40.70 -14.10
C LYS A 185 27.10 40.88 -13.93
N GLY A 186 27.90 39.85 -14.20
CA GLY A 186 29.35 39.99 -14.07
C GLY A 186 30.12 38.74 -14.49
N TRP A 187 30.32 38.56 -15.80
CA TRP A 187 31.06 37.41 -16.35
C TRP A 187 32.44 37.18 -15.70
N ARG A 188 33.18 38.24 -15.37
CA ARG A 188 34.49 38.15 -14.69
C ARG A 188 34.39 37.59 -13.27
N LEU A 189 33.36 37.96 -12.50
CA LEU A 189 33.15 37.48 -11.14
C LEU A 189 32.61 36.04 -11.14
N THR A 190 31.73 35.72 -12.09
CA THR A 190 31.13 34.38 -12.23
C THR A 190 32.14 33.31 -12.66
N THR A 191 33.16 33.66 -13.45
CA THR A 191 34.23 32.71 -13.81
C THR A 191 35.24 32.51 -12.68
N VAL A 192 35.56 33.56 -11.91
CA VAL A 192 36.57 33.50 -10.84
C VAL A 192 36.02 32.89 -9.54
N ALA A 193 34.78 33.19 -9.17
CA ALA A 193 34.19 32.76 -7.89
C ALA A 193 34.11 31.23 -7.69
N PRO A 194 33.73 30.40 -8.68
CA PRO A 194 33.71 28.94 -8.53
C PRO A 194 35.12 28.37 -8.30
N PHE A 195 36.13 28.93 -8.97
CA PHE A 195 37.53 28.51 -8.85
C PHE A 195 38.18 28.98 -7.53
N SER A 196 37.84 30.17 -7.03
CA SER A 196 38.43 30.72 -5.80
C SER A 196 37.68 30.33 -4.52
N ALA A 197 36.41 29.94 -4.61
CA ALA A 197 35.57 29.70 -3.43
C ALA A 197 35.52 28.22 -3.00
N GLN A 198 36.11 27.29 -3.75
CA GLN A 198 35.99 25.86 -3.44
C GLN A 198 36.48 25.51 -2.03
N GLU A 199 37.62 26.06 -1.58
CA GLU A 199 38.14 25.85 -0.22
C GLU A 199 37.33 26.61 0.85
N ARG A 200 36.94 27.86 0.57
CA ARG A 200 36.11 28.68 1.48
C ARG A 200 34.70 28.13 1.69
N ILE A 201 34.11 27.53 0.66
CA ILE A 201 32.80 26.88 0.71
C ILE A 201 32.88 25.65 1.60
N VAL A 202 33.95 24.84 1.50
CA VAL A 202 34.16 23.68 2.37
C VAL A 202 34.31 24.10 3.84
N GLU A 203 35.05 25.16 4.13
CA GLU A 203 35.19 25.70 5.49
C GLU A 203 33.88 26.29 6.04
N THR A 204 33.17 27.07 5.22
CA THR A 204 31.86 27.64 5.58
C THR A 204 30.83 26.53 5.79
N TYR A 205 30.87 25.48 4.98
CA TYR A 205 30.04 24.29 5.11
C TYR A 205 30.33 23.57 6.43
N LYS A 206 31.61 23.33 6.79
CA LYS A 206 31.99 22.79 8.11
C LYS A 206 31.46 23.64 9.27
N LYS A 207 31.56 24.97 9.18
CA LYS A 207 31.08 25.91 10.21
C LYS A 207 29.54 25.88 10.33
N LYS A 208 28.84 25.80 9.19
CA LYS A 208 27.38 25.72 9.13
C LYS A 208 26.86 24.36 9.60
N CYS A 209 27.56 23.26 9.29
CA CYS A 209 27.30 21.93 9.85
C CYS A 209 27.40 21.91 11.38
N LYS A 210 28.35 22.64 11.98
CA LYS A 210 28.47 22.73 13.45
C LYS A 210 27.27 23.45 14.08
N ARG A 211 26.76 24.52 13.43
CA ARG A 211 25.54 25.24 13.86
C ARG A 211 24.26 24.42 13.62
N LEU A 212 24.17 23.73 12.49
CA LEU A 212 23.08 22.81 12.17
C LEU A 212 23.06 21.60 13.11
N SER A 213 24.23 21.05 13.47
CA SER A 213 24.35 19.99 14.48
C SER A 213 23.85 20.47 15.84
N LYS A 214 24.24 21.66 16.29
CA LYS A 214 23.75 22.23 17.57
C LYS A 214 22.24 22.49 17.56
N ASN A 215 21.69 22.93 16.43
CA ASN A 215 20.24 23.08 16.26
C ASN A 215 19.53 21.73 16.16
N GLY A 216 20.13 20.74 15.51
CA GLY A 216 19.64 19.36 15.42
C GLY A 216 19.61 18.69 16.79
N VAL A 217 20.59 18.94 17.66
CA VAL A 217 20.57 18.48 19.06
C VAL A 217 19.44 19.14 19.85
N LYS A 218 19.21 20.46 19.68
CA LYS A 218 18.07 21.14 20.33
C LYS A 218 16.72 20.63 19.82
N GLN A 219 16.59 20.46 18.51
CA GLN A 219 15.39 19.90 17.89
C GLN A 219 15.17 18.44 18.33
N GLY A 220 16.24 17.66 18.42
CA GLY A 220 16.23 16.29 18.94
C GLY A 220 15.79 16.24 20.40
N LEU A 221 16.25 17.18 21.24
CA LEU A 221 15.82 17.30 22.63
C LEU A 221 14.34 17.67 22.74
N VAL A 222 13.87 18.67 21.99
CA VAL A 222 12.45 19.08 21.98
C VAL A 222 11.56 17.95 21.46
N SER A 223 11.97 17.28 20.38
CA SER A 223 11.22 16.16 19.80
C SER A 223 11.21 14.94 20.73
N GLY A 224 12.35 14.64 21.37
CA GLY A 224 12.49 13.56 22.34
C GLY A 224 11.65 13.79 23.60
N MET A 225 11.63 15.03 24.11
CA MET A 225 10.75 15.41 25.22
C MET A 225 9.27 15.30 24.84
N GLY A 226 8.88 15.76 23.64
CA GLY A 226 7.51 15.63 23.15
C GLY A 226 7.06 14.18 23.01
N PHE A 227 7.94 13.32 22.48
CA PHE A 227 7.67 11.88 22.37
C PHE A 227 7.57 11.22 23.74
N GLY A 228 8.52 11.50 24.66
CA GLY A 228 8.50 10.98 26.03
C GLY A 228 7.25 11.40 26.80
N PHE A 229 6.82 12.66 26.66
CA PHE A 229 5.59 13.17 27.27
C PHE A 229 4.34 12.50 26.69
N SER A 230 4.31 12.26 25.38
CA SER A 230 3.20 11.57 24.72
C SER A 230 3.07 10.13 25.22
N ILE A 231 4.19 9.42 25.34
CA ILE A 231 4.24 8.06 25.90
C ILE A 231 3.81 8.05 27.38
N PHE A 232 4.25 9.03 28.17
CA PHE A 232 3.82 9.18 29.57
C PHE A 232 2.31 9.38 29.71
N LEU A 233 1.71 10.26 28.89
CA LEU A 233 0.26 10.46 28.87
C LEU A 233 -0.48 9.18 28.51
N LEU A 234 0.01 8.41 27.53
CA LEU A 234 -0.58 7.14 27.14
C LEU A 234 -0.63 6.15 28.32
N TYR A 235 0.50 5.96 29.02
CA TYR A 235 0.55 5.07 30.19
C TYR A 235 -0.27 5.59 31.37
N SER A 236 -0.36 6.92 31.52
CA SER A 236 -1.20 7.54 32.55
C SER A 236 -2.68 7.25 32.30
N VAL A 237 -3.14 7.37 31.04
CA VAL A 237 -4.49 7.00 30.63
C VAL A 237 -4.75 5.52 30.93
N TYR A 238 -3.82 4.63 30.57
CA TYR A 238 -3.95 3.20 30.88
C TYR A 238 -4.10 2.94 32.38
N ALA A 239 -3.27 3.57 33.21
CA ALA A 239 -3.35 3.44 34.66
C ALA A 239 -4.72 3.88 35.20
N THR A 240 -5.25 5.02 34.74
CA THR A 240 -6.59 5.48 35.13
C THR A 240 -7.70 4.57 34.63
N SER A 241 -7.60 4.02 33.41
CA SER A 241 -8.60 3.09 32.87
C SER A 241 -8.66 1.80 33.68
N PHE A 242 -7.52 1.21 34.03
CA PHE A 242 -7.48 0.02 34.89
C PHE A 242 -7.95 0.31 36.31
N TYR A 243 -7.61 1.48 36.87
CA TYR A 243 -8.08 1.91 38.18
C TYR A 243 -9.62 2.08 38.21
N ALA A 244 -10.19 2.70 37.19
CA ALA A 244 -11.64 2.84 37.05
C ALA A 244 -12.33 1.48 36.84
N GLY A 245 -11.74 0.61 36.00
CA GLY A 245 -12.22 -0.76 35.79
C GLY A 245 -12.22 -1.58 37.08
N ALA A 246 -11.15 -1.53 37.87
CA ALA A 246 -11.07 -2.21 39.16
C ALA A 246 -12.15 -1.74 40.15
N ARG A 247 -12.48 -0.44 40.14
CA ARG A 247 -13.55 0.12 40.96
C ARG A 247 -14.93 -0.39 40.54
N LEU A 248 -15.18 -0.52 39.23
CA LEU A 248 -16.43 -1.09 38.69
C LEU A 248 -16.60 -2.57 39.02
N VAL A 249 -15.51 -3.34 39.02
CA VAL A 249 -15.51 -4.75 39.44
C VAL A 249 -15.81 -4.87 40.94
N ARG A 250 -15.19 -4.02 41.77
CA ARG A 250 -15.46 -3.97 43.21
C ARG A 250 -16.93 -3.65 43.53
N ASP A 251 -17.53 -2.73 42.77
CA ASP A 251 -18.92 -2.33 42.94
C ASP A 251 -19.93 -3.34 42.33
N GLY A 252 -19.45 -4.47 41.79
CA GLY A 252 -20.26 -5.54 41.21
C GLY A 252 -20.95 -5.20 39.89
N LYS A 253 -20.55 -4.09 39.25
CA LYS A 253 -21.18 -3.58 38.01
C LYS A 253 -20.56 -4.12 36.72
N ALA A 254 -19.38 -4.73 36.80
CA ALA A 254 -18.68 -5.32 35.66
C ALA A 254 -17.87 -6.54 36.11
N THR A 255 -17.65 -7.51 35.22
CA THR A 255 -16.71 -8.61 35.49
C THR A 255 -15.29 -8.21 35.10
N THR A 256 -14.29 -8.90 35.66
CA THR A 256 -12.88 -8.71 35.26
C THR A 256 -12.70 -8.90 33.75
N SER A 257 -13.43 -9.86 33.14
CA SER A 257 -13.38 -10.11 31.70
C SER A 257 -13.90 -8.94 30.87
N ASP A 258 -14.97 -8.27 31.32
CA ASP A 258 -15.55 -7.12 30.62
C ASP A 258 -14.57 -5.93 30.57
N VAL A 259 -13.83 -5.70 31.66
CA VAL A 259 -12.80 -4.65 31.72
C VAL A 259 -11.68 -4.90 30.71
N PHE A 260 -11.17 -6.14 30.62
CA PHE A 260 -10.16 -6.50 29.64
C PHE A 260 -10.69 -6.45 28.20
N ARG A 261 -11.93 -6.86 27.96
CA ARG A 261 -12.56 -6.77 26.63
C ARG A 261 -12.68 -5.34 26.14
N VAL A 262 -13.15 -4.42 26.98
CA VAL A 262 -13.25 -3.00 26.64
C VAL A 262 -11.86 -2.39 26.43
N TYR A 263 -10.88 -2.75 27.26
CA TYR A 263 -9.49 -2.32 27.12
C TYR A 263 -8.88 -2.74 25.78
N TYR A 264 -8.96 -4.03 25.41
CA TYR A 264 -8.42 -4.53 24.14
C TYR A 264 -9.19 -3.97 22.93
N ALA A 265 -10.50 -3.80 23.03
CA ALA A 265 -11.30 -3.22 21.96
C ALA A 265 -10.93 -1.75 21.66
N LEU A 266 -10.65 -0.95 22.70
CA LEU A 266 -10.27 0.46 22.56
C LEU A 266 -8.81 0.66 22.13
N THR A 267 -7.89 -0.21 22.56
CA THR A 267 -6.44 -0.06 22.30
C THR A 267 -5.99 -0.76 21.01
N MET A 268 -6.66 -1.85 20.60
CA MET A 268 -6.26 -2.66 19.44
C MET A 268 -7.27 -2.66 18.29
N GLY A 269 -8.30 -1.80 18.37
CA GLY A 269 -9.16 -1.41 17.25
C GLY A 269 -9.40 -2.48 16.18
N GLY A 270 -10.25 -3.46 16.47
CA GLY A 270 -10.82 -4.35 15.45
C GLY A 270 -10.04 -5.63 15.11
N ASN A 271 -8.89 -5.87 15.74
CA ASN A 271 -8.16 -7.14 15.58
C ASN A 271 -8.60 -8.15 16.64
N ALA A 272 -8.95 -9.36 16.20
CA ALA A 272 -9.27 -10.47 17.10
C ALA A 272 -8.04 -10.85 17.93
N THR A 273 -8.27 -11.15 19.21
CA THR A 273 -7.20 -11.61 20.10
C THR A 273 -6.74 -13.02 19.70
N GLU A 274 -5.50 -13.37 20.04
CA GLU A 274 -4.96 -14.71 19.78
C GLU A 274 -5.84 -15.81 20.40
N ALA A 275 -6.39 -15.57 21.58
CA ALA A 275 -7.32 -16.47 22.25
C ALA A 275 -8.60 -16.72 21.41
N GLU A 276 -9.20 -15.66 20.85
CA GLU A 276 -10.38 -15.76 19.98
C GLU A 276 -10.05 -16.48 18.66
N ILE A 277 -8.85 -16.25 18.10
CA ILE A 277 -8.37 -16.94 16.90
C ILE A 277 -8.21 -18.44 17.18
N ILE A 278 -7.61 -18.81 18.31
CA ILE A 278 -7.43 -20.21 18.71
C ILE A 278 -8.79 -20.87 18.98
N GLU A 279 -9.71 -20.18 19.66
CA GLU A 279 -11.06 -20.70 19.91
C GLU A 279 -11.82 -20.96 18.61
N ALA A 280 -11.81 -19.99 17.68
CA ALA A 280 -12.41 -20.14 16.36
C ALA A 280 -11.76 -21.28 15.56
N ALA A 281 -10.43 -21.40 15.61
CA ALA A 281 -9.71 -22.48 14.97
C ALA A 281 -10.06 -23.85 15.58
N LYS A 282 -10.33 -23.94 16.89
CA LYS A 282 -10.79 -25.19 17.53
C LYS A 282 -12.21 -25.56 17.09
N LEU A 283 -13.12 -24.58 17.06
CA LEU A 283 -14.50 -24.78 16.58
C LEU A 283 -14.53 -25.25 15.12
N ALA A 284 -13.63 -24.72 14.30
CA ALA A 284 -13.49 -25.08 12.89
C ALA A 284 -12.67 -26.36 12.65
N ASN A 285 -12.32 -27.14 13.68
CA ASN A 285 -11.43 -28.31 13.60
C ASN A 285 -10.07 -28.00 12.92
N ALA A 286 -9.59 -26.75 12.97
CA ALA A 286 -8.36 -26.29 12.29
C ALA A 286 -7.13 -26.28 13.21
N HIS A 287 -7.33 -26.13 14.52
CA HIS A 287 -6.23 -25.98 15.49
C HIS A 287 -5.17 -27.09 15.40
N GLN A 288 -5.59 -28.35 15.30
CA GLN A 288 -4.68 -29.50 15.33
C GLN A 288 -3.70 -29.52 14.15
N PHE A 289 -4.14 -29.15 12.94
CA PHE A 289 -3.23 -29.10 11.79
C PHE A 289 -2.38 -27.83 11.80
N ILE A 290 -2.93 -26.69 12.24
CA ILE A 290 -2.18 -25.43 12.35
C ILE A 290 -1.01 -25.60 13.32
N SER A 291 -1.26 -26.17 14.50
CA SER A 291 -0.23 -26.46 15.50
C SER A 291 0.81 -27.48 15.04
N GLY A 292 0.51 -28.28 14.00
CA GLY A 292 1.46 -29.21 13.38
C GLY A 292 2.40 -28.56 12.35
N LEU A 293 2.16 -27.30 11.96
CA LEU A 293 3.04 -26.58 11.05
C LEU A 293 4.31 -26.08 11.76
N GLN A 294 5.41 -25.94 11.02
CA GLN A 294 6.71 -25.52 11.59
C GLN A 294 6.65 -24.17 12.33
N GLN A 295 5.82 -23.24 11.87
CA GLN A 295 5.63 -21.91 12.49
C GLN A 295 4.24 -21.78 13.12
N GLY A 296 3.49 -22.87 13.29
CA GLY A 296 2.15 -22.82 13.89
C GLY A 296 1.22 -21.83 13.18
N TYR A 297 0.63 -20.91 13.96
CA TYR A 297 -0.25 -19.84 13.49
C TYR A 297 0.48 -18.74 12.70
N ASP A 298 1.80 -18.62 12.83
CA ASP A 298 2.62 -17.64 12.10
C ASP A 298 3.04 -18.15 10.70
N THR A 299 2.60 -19.35 10.33
CA THR A 299 2.93 -19.95 9.03
C THR A 299 2.35 -19.12 7.88
N VAL A 300 3.22 -18.67 6.97
CA VAL A 300 2.81 -17.97 5.76
C VAL A 300 2.20 -18.96 4.77
N VAL A 301 0.89 -18.82 4.52
CA VAL A 301 0.13 -19.66 3.57
C VAL A 301 0.01 -18.95 2.22
N GLY A 302 0.30 -19.65 1.13
CA GLY A 302 0.21 -19.10 -0.23
C GLY A 302 0.69 -20.10 -1.29
N GLU A 303 0.40 -19.81 -2.56
CA GLU A 303 0.68 -20.72 -3.69
C GLU A 303 2.15 -21.14 -3.82
N ARG A 304 3.08 -20.29 -3.34
CA ARG A 304 4.54 -20.47 -3.48
C ARG A 304 5.27 -20.94 -2.20
N VAL A 305 4.58 -21.14 -1.07
CA VAL A 305 5.23 -21.43 0.23
C VAL A 305 4.69 -22.71 0.85
N VAL A 306 3.54 -22.65 1.54
CA VAL A 306 2.84 -23.82 2.08
C VAL A 306 1.48 -23.93 1.42
N GLN A 307 1.27 -25.02 0.69
CA GLN A 307 -0.04 -25.35 0.11
C GLN A 307 -0.87 -26.15 1.11
N LEU A 308 -2.03 -25.60 1.47
CA LEU A 308 -3.05 -26.29 2.24
C LEU A 308 -3.96 -27.13 1.33
N SER A 309 -4.44 -28.27 1.84
CA SER A 309 -5.48 -29.05 1.15
C SER A 309 -6.79 -28.26 1.04
N GLY A 310 -7.68 -28.68 0.13
CA GLY A 310 -9.01 -28.08 0.00
C GLY A 310 -9.75 -28.02 1.35
N GLY A 311 -9.80 -29.14 2.08
CA GLY A 311 -10.46 -29.21 3.39
C GLY A 311 -9.80 -28.37 4.48
N GLN A 312 -8.48 -28.19 4.43
CA GLN A 312 -7.78 -27.27 5.34
C GLN A 312 -8.12 -25.81 5.04
N LYS A 313 -8.18 -25.42 3.76
CA LYS A 313 -8.61 -24.08 3.33
C LYS A 313 -10.06 -23.81 3.75
N GLN A 314 -10.95 -24.78 3.58
CA GLN A 314 -12.36 -24.71 4.00
C GLN A 314 -12.47 -24.42 5.50
N ARG A 315 -11.77 -25.20 6.33
CA ARG A 315 -11.78 -25.03 7.79
C ARG A 315 -11.21 -23.68 8.22
N LEU A 316 -10.19 -23.18 7.54
CA LEU A 316 -9.66 -21.85 7.80
C LEU A 316 -10.67 -20.74 7.42
N ALA A 317 -11.42 -20.92 6.33
CA ALA A 317 -12.50 -20.01 5.94
C ALA A 317 -13.65 -20.01 6.97
N ILE A 318 -14.02 -21.18 7.50
CA ILE A 318 -15.01 -21.31 8.59
C ILE A 318 -14.50 -20.57 9.84
N ALA A 319 -13.26 -20.83 10.28
CA ALA A 319 -12.66 -20.12 11.40
C ALA A 319 -12.71 -18.60 11.20
N ARG A 320 -12.33 -18.11 10.02
CA ARG A 320 -12.38 -16.69 9.67
C ARG A 320 -13.79 -16.10 9.75
N ALA A 321 -14.81 -16.84 9.31
CA ALA A 321 -16.20 -16.39 9.36
C ALA A 321 -16.72 -16.26 10.80
N ILE A 322 -16.29 -17.14 11.71
CA ILE A 322 -16.82 -17.21 13.07
C ILE A 322 -16.06 -16.37 14.10
N VAL A 323 -14.80 -15.97 13.83
CA VAL A 323 -14.00 -15.14 14.75
C VAL A 323 -14.77 -13.89 15.20
N LYS A 324 -15.57 -13.28 14.31
CA LYS A 324 -16.37 -12.09 14.63
C LYS A 324 -17.74 -12.39 15.27
N SER A 325 -18.03 -13.65 15.56
CA SER A 325 -19.30 -14.13 16.10
C SER A 325 -20.55 -13.55 15.38
N PRO A 326 -20.71 -13.78 14.06
CA PRO A 326 -21.83 -13.23 13.30
C PRO A 326 -23.19 -13.81 13.73
N LYS A 327 -24.24 -12.98 13.74
CA LYS A 327 -25.62 -13.43 14.05
C LYS A 327 -26.26 -14.23 12.90
N ILE A 328 -25.84 -13.94 11.67
CA ILE A 328 -26.30 -14.59 10.44
C ILE A 328 -25.09 -15.23 9.77
N LEU A 329 -25.19 -16.52 9.46
CA LEU A 329 -24.16 -17.29 8.76
C LEU A 329 -24.70 -17.69 7.38
N LEU A 330 -23.93 -17.37 6.33
CA LEU A 330 -24.22 -17.77 4.96
C LEU A 330 -23.18 -18.81 4.56
N LEU A 331 -23.63 -19.99 4.16
CA LEU A 331 -22.79 -21.10 3.73
C LEU A 331 -23.14 -21.40 2.27
N ASP A 332 -22.23 -21.08 1.37
CA ASP A 332 -22.39 -21.31 -0.07
C ASP A 332 -21.50 -22.47 -0.49
N GLU A 333 -22.12 -23.60 -0.86
CA GLU A 333 -21.44 -24.81 -1.33
C GLU A 333 -20.24 -25.25 -0.44
N ALA A 334 -20.46 -25.18 0.88
CA ALA A 334 -19.39 -25.29 1.89
C ALA A 334 -18.70 -26.65 2.00
N THR A 335 -19.14 -27.66 1.25
CA THR A 335 -18.49 -28.99 1.15
C THR A 335 -18.09 -29.37 -0.28
N SER A 336 -18.27 -28.47 -1.26
CA SER A 336 -17.93 -28.74 -2.66
C SER A 336 -16.41 -28.95 -2.85
N ALA A 337 -16.06 -29.86 -3.77
CA ALA A 337 -14.67 -30.15 -4.17
C ALA A 337 -13.74 -30.66 -3.04
N LEU A 338 -14.28 -31.37 -2.04
CA LEU A 338 -13.53 -32.03 -0.97
C LEU A 338 -13.48 -33.55 -1.15
N ASP A 339 -12.42 -34.18 -0.62
CA ASP A 339 -12.39 -35.63 -0.44
C ASP A 339 -13.30 -36.07 0.72
N VAL A 340 -13.78 -37.32 0.69
CA VAL A 340 -14.75 -37.85 1.66
C VAL A 340 -14.33 -37.69 3.13
N VAL A 341 -13.02 -37.80 3.42
CA VAL A 341 -12.51 -37.65 4.78
C VAL A 341 -12.52 -36.18 5.20
N SER A 342 -12.05 -35.28 4.34
CA SER A 342 -12.09 -33.83 4.58
C SER A 342 -13.51 -33.29 4.70
N GLU A 343 -14.44 -33.79 3.88
CA GLU A 343 -15.85 -33.41 3.89
C GLU A 343 -16.48 -33.66 5.26
N LYS A 344 -16.32 -34.86 5.81
CA LYS A 344 -16.84 -35.22 7.14
C LYS A 344 -16.30 -34.31 8.25
N ILE A 345 -15.01 -33.97 8.20
CA ILE A 345 -14.38 -33.09 9.21
C ILE A 345 -14.92 -31.65 9.10
N VAL A 346 -15.23 -31.20 7.89
CA VAL A 346 -15.82 -29.89 7.62
C VAL A 346 -17.29 -29.86 8.07
N GLU A 347 -18.07 -30.90 7.80
CA GLU A 347 -19.46 -31.02 8.28
C GLU A 347 -19.53 -30.96 9.81
N GLU A 348 -18.69 -31.73 10.51
CA GLU A 348 -18.60 -31.70 11.98
C GLU A 348 -18.24 -30.32 12.53
N ALA A 349 -17.46 -29.52 11.78
CA ALA A 349 -17.14 -28.15 12.14
C ALA A 349 -18.34 -27.20 11.91
N LEU A 350 -19.05 -27.36 10.80
CA LEU A 350 -20.25 -26.57 10.49
C LEU A 350 -21.34 -26.81 11.53
N ASP A 351 -21.60 -28.07 11.90
CA ASP A 351 -22.59 -28.42 12.93
C ASP A 351 -22.34 -27.69 14.26
N LYS A 352 -21.09 -27.63 14.71
CA LYS A 352 -20.69 -26.90 15.94
C LYS A 352 -20.93 -25.40 15.81
N VAL A 353 -20.63 -24.85 14.63
CA VAL A 353 -20.65 -23.41 14.36
C VAL A 353 -22.08 -22.87 14.16
N MET A 354 -22.98 -23.71 13.65
CA MET A 354 -24.37 -23.36 13.34
C MET A 354 -25.25 -23.17 14.58
N VAL A 355 -24.85 -23.74 15.73
CA VAL A 355 -25.61 -23.62 16.99
C VAL A 355 -25.75 -22.15 17.40
N ASN A 356 -26.98 -21.75 17.76
CA ASN A 356 -27.34 -20.38 18.17
C ASN A 356 -27.13 -19.30 17.09
N ARG A 357 -27.07 -19.66 15.80
CA ARG A 357 -26.97 -18.71 14.68
C ARG A 357 -28.05 -18.96 13.64
N THR A 358 -28.54 -17.89 13.01
CA THR A 358 -29.40 -18.04 11.83
C THR A 358 -28.50 -18.43 10.67
N THR A 359 -28.59 -19.69 10.22
CA THR A 359 -27.76 -20.22 9.14
C THR A 359 -28.58 -20.41 7.88
N ILE A 360 -28.08 -19.89 6.76
CA ILE A 360 -28.61 -20.14 5.42
C ILE A 360 -27.56 -20.95 4.67
N ILE A 361 -27.93 -22.16 4.26
CA ILE A 361 -27.07 -23.06 3.48
C ILE A 361 -27.60 -23.10 2.06
N VAL A 362 -26.74 -22.80 1.10
CA VAL A 362 -27.00 -22.99 -0.33
C VAL A 362 -26.36 -24.31 -0.74
N ALA A 363 -27.20 -25.21 -1.23
CA ALA A 363 -26.81 -26.45 -1.89
C ALA A 363 -27.30 -26.42 -3.35
N HIS A 364 -26.80 -27.30 -4.21
CA HIS A 364 -27.08 -27.35 -5.66
C HIS A 364 -28.54 -27.75 -6.02
N ILE A 365 -29.56 -27.03 -5.54
CA ILE A 365 -30.98 -27.34 -5.80
C ILE A 365 -31.73 -26.04 -6.13
N LEU A 366 -31.42 -25.45 -7.29
CA LEU A 366 -32.23 -24.40 -7.90
C LEU A 366 -32.63 -24.83 -9.31
N LYS A 367 -33.94 -24.89 -9.57
CA LYS A 367 -34.51 -25.14 -10.89
C LYS A 367 -35.07 -23.84 -11.44
N ASN A 368 -34.46 -23.31 -12.50
CA ASN A 368 -34.93 -22.13 -13.24
C ASN A 368 -35.19 -20.87 -12.39
N GLY A 369 -34.42 -20.66 -11.30
CA GLY A 369 -34.46 -19.43 -10.52
C GLY A 369 -35.73 -19.19 -9.69
N SER A 370 -36.61 -20.18 -9.53
CA SER A 370 -37.82 -20.12 -8.70
C SER A 370 -37.80 -21.18 -7.60
N ILE A 371 -38.33 -20.87 -6.42
CA ILE A 371 -38.49 -21.85 -5.33
C ILE A 371 -39.62 -22.81 -5.72
N VAL A 372 -39.27 -24.05 -6.10
CA VAL A 372 -40.23 -25.07 -6.54
C VAL A 372 -40.88 -25.77 -5.34
N GLU A 373 -40.12 -26.02 -4.27
CA GLU A 373 -40.56 -26.77 -3.08
C GLU A 373 -39.96 -26.17 -1.81
N LYS A 374 -40.71 -26.17 -0.70
CA LYS A 374 -40.26 -25.71 0.63
C LYS A 374 -40.85 -26.61 1.71
N GLY A 375 -39.99 -27.16 2.56
CA GLY A 375 -40.39 -28.06 3.64
C GLY A 375 -39.18 -28.61 4.38
N ASN A 376 -39.42 -29.43 5.41
CA ASN A 376 -38.37 -30.26 6.00
C ASN A 376 -38.20 -31.54 5.18
N HIS A 377 -37.15 -32.32 5.47
CA HIS A 377 -36.83 -33.56 4.74
C HIS A 377 -38.03 -34.51 4.62
N ASN A 378 -38.71 -34.79 5.72
CA ASN A 378 -39.84 -35.72 5.77
C ASN A 378 -41.00 -35.23 4.89
N ALA A 379 -41.36 -33.95 5.01
CA ALA A 379 -42.45 -33.36 4.21
C ALA A 379 -42.11 -33.35 2.71
N LEU A 380 -40.84 -33.15 2.33
CA LEU A 380 -40.41 -33.09 0.93
C LEU A 380 -40.25 -34.49 0.29
N ILE A 381 -39.91 -35.52 1.08
CA ILE A 381 -39.85 -36.91 0.60
C ILE A 381 -41.24 -37.47 0.28
N ASP A 382 -42.24 -37.12 1.10
CA ASP A 382 -43.60 -37.64 0.97
C ASP A 382 -44.36 -37.07 -0.25
N ILE A 383 -43.83 -36.02 -0.89
CA ILE A 383 -44.40 -35.45 -2.12
C ILE A 383 -44.23 -36.45 -3.26
N LYS A 384 -45.34 -37.07 -3.69
CA LYS A 384 -45.40 -37.93 -4.88
C LYS A 384 -44.93 -37.14 -6.11
N HIS A 385 -43.90 -37.65 -6.79
CA HIS A 385 -43.23 -37.01 -7.93
C HIS A 385 -42.60 -35.63 -7.63
N GLY A 386 -42.26 -35.36 -6.36
CA GLY A 386 -41.52 -34.16 -5.97
C GLY A 386 -40.12 -34.10 -6.60
N PHE A 387 -39.63 -32.88 -6.82
CA PHE A 387 -38.29 -32.61 -7.33
C PHE A 387 -37.22 -33.05 -6.32
N TYR A 388 -37.41 -32.72 -5.03
CA TYR A 388 -36.52 -33.16 -3.96
C TYR A 388 -36.47 -34.69 -3.83
N SER A 389 -37.64 -35.36 -3.80
CA SER A 389 -37.70 -36.82 -3.65
C SER A 389 -37.09 -37.57 -4.85
N SER A 390 -37.14 -36.97 -6.05
CA SER A 390 -36.47 -37.50 -7.24
C SER A 390 -34.94 -37.39 -7.15
N LEU A 391 -34.42 -36.26 -6.66
CA LEU A 391 -32.98 -36.06 -6.45
C LEU A 391 -32.41 -37.02 -5.38
N VAL A 392 -33.14 -37.20 -4.27
CA VAL A 392 -32.73 -38.15 -3.22
C VAL A 392 -32.65 -39.58 -3.76
N LYS A 393 -33.62 -40.00 -4.59
CA LYS A 393 -33.61 -41.33 -5.23
C LYS A 393 -32.44 -41.52 -6.20
N ILE A 394 -32.06 -40.49 -6.94
CA ILE A 394 -30.90 -40.53 -7.84
C ILE A 394 -29.61 -40.69 -7.02
N HIS A 395 -29.49 -39.93 -5.92
CA HIS A 395 -28.31 -40.00 -5.07
C HIS A 395 -28.21 -41.33 -4.32
N SER A 396 -29.32 -41.90 -3.84
CA SER A 396 -29.31 -43.20 -3.18
C SER A 396 -28.98 -44.36 -4.12
N ASN A 397 -29.37 -44.27 -5.40
CA ASN A 397 -28.97 -45.26 -6.42
C ASN A 397 -27.51 -45.10 -6.88
N ALA A 398 -26.88 -43.95 -6.66
CA ALA A 398 -25.47 -43.72 -6.98
C ALA A 398 -24.51 -44.19 -5.86
N LEU A 399 -25.03 -44.37 -4.65
CA LEU A 399 -24.31 -44.85 -3.46
C LEU A 399 -24.47 -46.36 -3.20
N SER A 400 -25.30 -47.05 -4.01
CA SER A 400 -25.46 -48.51 -4.05
C SER A 400 -24.63 -49.11 -5.16
#